data_AF-A0A9C9ES75-F1
#
_entry.id   AF-A0A9C9ES75-F1
#
_cell.length_a   1.000
_cell.length_b   1.000
_cell.length_c   1.000
_cell.angle_alpha   90.00
_cell.angle_beta   90.00
_cell.angle_gamma   90.00
#
_symmetry.space_group_name_H-M   'P 1'
#
loop_
_entity.id
_entity.type
_entity.pdbx_description
1 polymer ?
#
loop_
_entity_poly.entity_id
_entity_poly.type
_entity_poly.pdbx_seq_one_letter_code
_entity_poly.pdbx_strand_id
1 'polypeptide(L)'
;MACRELRKPCYRGYWSTFAALSALAFLLALGCGGCTPGPIVSPADEIEQDVTPAPPKPFKLEDPLFVFATIADSHITSTFFDDHRYLKALSISRKLLVNVVRDINAYRPKVDFVVHLGDITDFGTASEFDNAKRILDELRCPLFPIVGNHDNFCSDNKLGWKNFAGRDSTTYAFDYKGFHFIVIDCTP
;
A
#
# COMPACT_ATOMS: atom_id res chain seq x y z
N MET A 1 -7.76 30.44 19.18
CA MET A 1 -6.67 29.78 19.91
C MET A 1 -7.07 28.34 20.27
N ALA A 2 -7.01 27.41 19.32
CA ALA A 2 -7.13 25.96 19.61
C ALA A 2 -6.69 25.17 18.36
N CYS A 3 -5.38 25.03 18.11
CA CYS A 3 -4.88 24.14 17.05
C CYS A 3 -3.43 23.67 17.32
N ARG A 4 -3.09 23.32 18.57
CA ARG A 4 -1.72 22.92 18.92
C ARG A 4 -1.55 21.65 19.74
N GLU A 5 -2.61 20.97 20.18
CA GLU A 5 -2.49 19.86 21.14
C GLU A 5 -2.70 18.43 20.60
N LEU A 6 -3.20 18.22 19.37
CA LEU A 6 -3.47 16.85 18.89
C LEU A 6 -2.28 16.10 18.27
N ARG A 7 -1.05 16.63 18.31
CA ARG A 7 0.08 16.14 17.46
C ARG A 7 1.09 15.20 18.11
N LYS A 8 0.87 14.65 19.31
CA LYS A 8 1.94 13.92 20.05
C LYS A 8 1.78 12.41 20.31
N PRO A 9 0.60 11.77 20.33
CA PRO A 9 0.54 10.37 20.74
C PRO A 9 0.98 9.37 19.66
N CYS A 10 0.77 9.64 18.36
CA CYS A 10 1.09 8.66 17.30
C CYS A 10 2.60 8.40 17.09
N TYR A 11 3.49 9.34 17.47
CA TYR A 11 4.90 9.28 17.05
C TYR A 11 5.84 8.52 18.01
N ARG A 12 5.42 8.24 19.26
CA ARG A 12 6.36 7.96 20.36
C ARG A 12 6.68 6.48 20.60
N GLY A 13 6.00 5.54 19.95
CA GLY A 13 6.06 4.11 20.30
C GLY A 13 6.92 3.21 19.40
N TYR A 14 7.15 3.59 18.13
CA TYR A 14 7.64 2.64 17.12
C TYR A 14 9.16 2.58 16.92
N TRP A 15 9.89 3.66 17.23
CA TRP A 15 11.34 3.70 17.01
C TRP A 15 12.16 3.01 18.11
N SER A 16 11.61 2.87 19.31
CA SER A 16 12.33 2.32 20.47
C SER A 16 12.36 0.79 20.52
N THR A 17 11.47 0.09 19.81
CA THR A 17 11.40 -1.39 19.83
C THR A 17 12.20 -2.04 18.69
N PHE A 18 12.31 -1.40 17.52
CA PHE A 18 13.09 -1.93 16.39
C PHE A 18 14.61 -1.83 16.58
N ALA A 19 15.09 -0.82 17.31
CA ALA A 19 16.52 -0.65 17.59
C ALA A 19 17.08 -1.64 18.62
N ALA A 20 16.23 -2.21 19.49
CA ALA A 20 16.68 -3.09 20.56
C ALA A 20 16.91 -4.55 20.10
N LEU A 21 16.18 -5.02 19.08
CA LEU A 21 16.29 -6.39 18.56
C LEU A 21 17.49 -6.59 17.62
N SER A 22 17.99 -5.52 17.01
CA SER A 22 19.13 -5.57 16.08
C SER A 22 20.49 -5.57 16.80
N ALA A 23 20.57 -5.08 18.03
CA ALA A 23 21.82 -5.05 18.81
C ALA A 23 22.20 -6.40 19.43
N LEU A 24 21.23 -7.27 19.72
CA LEU A 24 21.49 -8.56 20.38
C LEU A 24 22.03 -9.63 19.41
N ALA A 25 21.73 -9.52 18.12
CA ALA A 25 22.23 -10.44 17.10
C ALA A 25 23.73 -10.23 16.78
N PHE A 26 24.29 -9.05 17.07
CA PHE A 26 25.67 -8.71 16.73
C PHE A 26 26.72 -9.22 17.74
N LEU A 27 26.30 -9.64 18.94
CA LEU A 27 27.20 -10.05 20.02
C LEU A 27 27.52 -11.56 20.04
N LEU A 28 26.85 -12.38 19.24
CA LEU A 28 27.04 -13.84 19.22
C LEU A 28 27.99 -14.34 18.11
N ALA A 29 28.51 -13.46 17.24
CA ALA A 29 29.29 -13.86 16.07
C ALA A 29 30.82 -13.62 16.18
N LEU A 30 31.38 -13.42 17.38
CA LEU A 30 32.82 -13.17 17.57
C LEU A 30 33.65 -14.41 17.94
N GLY A 31 33.11 -15.62 17.74
CA GLY A 31 33.73 -16.87 18.19
C GLY A 31 33.98 -17.90 17.09
N CYS A 32 34.66 -17.55 15.99
CA CYS A 32 35.28 -18.57 15.14
C CYS A 32 36.47 -17.99 14.38
N GLY A 33 37.67 -18.26 14.89
CA GLY A 33 38.92 -17.97 14.18
C GLY A 33 39.18 -19.02 13.12
N GLY A 34 39.56 -18.57 11.92
CA GLY A 34 40.15 -19.44 10.89
C GLY A 34 39.28 -19.64 9.65
N CYS A 35 38.95 -18.57 8.93
CA CYS A 35 38.55 -18.66 7.52
C CYS A 35 39.19 -17.50 6.77
N THR A 36 40.10 -17.80 5.83
CA THR A 36 40.63 -16.82 4.89
C THR A 36 39.51 -16.34 3.97
N PRO A 37 39.38 -15.02 3.69
CA PRO A 37 38.35 -14.56 2.77
C PRO A 37 38.69 -15.02 1.34
N GLY A 38 37.82 -15.86 0.77
CA GLY A 38 37.78 -16.09 -0.68
C GLY A 38 37.34 -14.81 -1.41
N PRO A 39 37.43 -14.79 -2.76
CA PRO A 39 37.04 -13.62 -3.52
C PRO A 39 35.58 -13.24 -3.20
N ILE A 40 35.37 -11.95 -2.90
CA ILE A 40 34.05 -11.38 -2.65
C ILE A 40 33.34 -11.33 -4.00
N VAL A 41 32.50 -12.32 -4.27
CA VAL A 41 31.52 -12.26 -5.36
C VAL A 41 30.29 -11.56 -4.80
N SER A 42 29.86 -10.48 -5.45
CA SER A 42 28.63 -9.79 -5.09
C SER A 42 27.44 -10.73 -5.29
N PRO A 43 26.43 -10.79 -4.39
CA PRO A 43 25.21 -11.56 -4.62
C PRO A 43 24.45 -11.19 -5.90
N ALA A 44 24.82 -10.08 -6.55
CA ALA A 44 24.27 -9.66 -7.84
C ALA A 44 24.90 -10.38 -9.05
N ASP A 45 26.03 -11.06 -8.90
CA ASP A 45 26.81 -11.60 -10.02
C ASP A 45 26.46 -13.07 -10.36
N GLU A 46 25.60 -13.75 -9.57
CA GLU A 46 25.17 -15.15 -9.80
C GLU A 46 23.67 -15.31 -10.10
N ILE A 47 23.03 -14.33 -10.74
CA ILE A 47 21.71 -14.56 -11.33
C ILE A 47 21.83 -14.50 -12.85
N GLU A 48 22.39 -15.55 -13.44
CA GLU A 48 22.02 -15.93 -14.80
C GLU A 48 20.57 -16.40 -14.73
N GLN A 49 19.62 -15.47 -14.88
CA GLN A 49 18.24 -15.84 -15.11
C GLN A 49 18.23 -16.60 -16.43
N ASP A 50 17.93 -17.91 -16.38
CA ASP A 50 17.55 -18.68 -17.55
C ASP A 50 16.19 -18.12 -18.02
N VAL A 51 16.25 -16.97 -18.69
CA VAL A 51 15.09 -16.34 -19.31
C VAL A 51 14.77 -17.18 -20.52
N THR A 52 14.02 -18.26 -20.29
CA THR A 52 13.32 -18.93 -21.39
C THR A 52 12.57 -17.85 -22.17
N PRO A 53 12.72 -17.77 -23.51
CA PRO A 53 12.07 -16.73 -24.28
C PRO A 53 10.58 -16.76 -23.97
N ALA A 54 10.03 -15.58 -23.67
CA ALA A 54 8.62 -15.44 -23.35
C ALA A 54 7.80 -16.19 -24.42
N PRO A 55 6.82 -17.02 -24.02
CA PRO A 55 6.01 -17.74 -24.99
C PRO A 55 5.44 -16.74 -26.00
N PRO A 56 5.42 -17.08 -27.29
CA PRO A 56 5.01 -16.14 -28.32
C PRO A 56 3.59 -15.66 -28.04
N LYS A 57 3.40 -14.37 -27.77
CA LYS A 57 2.05 -13.76 -27.84
C LYS A 57 1.74 -13.47 -29.31
N PRO A 58 0.51 -13.76 -29.77
CA PRO A 58 -0.69 -13.49 -29.00
C PRO A 58 -1.56 -14.73 -28.78
N PHE A 59 -1.83 -15.06 -27.52
CA PHE A 59 -3.15 -15.55 -27.20
C PHE A 59 -4.11 -14.40 -27.56
N LYS A 60 -4.97 -14.60 -28.55
CA LYS A 60 -6.13 -13.73 -28.74
C LYS A 60 -7.02 -14.03 -27.55
N LEU A 61 -6.86 -13.28 -26.46
CA LEU A 61 -7.79 -13.34 -25.35
C LEU A 61 -9.15 -12.99 -25.97
N GLU A 62 -10.10 -13.90 -25.90
CA GLU A 62 -11.51 -13.57 -26.17
C GLU A 62 -11.89 -12.34 -25.33
N ASP A 63 -13.00 -11.67 -25.70
CA ASP A 63 -13.47 -10.54 -24.92
C ASP A 63 -13.52 -10.92 -23.42
N PRO A 64 -12.86 -10.16 -22.53
CA PRO A 64 -12.75 -10.55 -21.13
C PRO A 64 -14.14 -10.60 -20.48
N LEU A 65 -14.40 -11.61 -19.65
CA LEU A 65 -15.67 -11.75 -18.90
C LEU A 65 -16.00 -10.47 -18.11
N PHE A 66 -14.96 -9.88 -17.53
CA PHE A 66 -14.94 -8.55 -16.95
C PHE A 66 -13.49 -8.09 -16.77
N VAL A 67 -13.31 -6.80 -16.55
CA VAL A 67 -12.00 -6.19 -16.30
C VAL A 67 -12.05 -5.43 -14.99
N PHE A 68 -11.14 -5.72 -14.08
CA PHE A 68 -10.97 -4.93 -12.86
C PHE A 68 -9.55 -4.38 -12.78
N ALA A 69 -9.40 -3.23 -12.13
CA ALA A 69 -8.10 -2.63 -11.88
C ALA A 69 -7.72 -2.78 -10.40
N THR A 70 -6.42 -2.81 -10.14
CA THR A 70 -5.86 -2.83 -8.79
C THR A 70 -5.06 -1.56 -8.52
N ILE A 71 -5.26 -0.97 -7.35
CA ILE A 71 -4.44 0.11 -6.79
C ILE A 71 -3.85 -0.42 -5.48
N ALA A 72 -2.64 0.00 -5.11
CA ALA A 72 -2.01 -0.37 -3.84
C ALA A 72 -1.10 0.76 -3.37
N ASP A 73 -0.84 0.83 -2.05
CA ASP A 73 0.19 1.69 -1.46
C ASP A 73 0.08 3.16 -1.90
N SER A 74 -1.14 3.71 -1.85
CA SER A 74 -1.40 5.10 -2.23
C SER A 74 -0.76 6.09 -1.25
N HIS A 75 -0.64 5.73 0.04
CA HIS A 75 -0.07 6.56 1.10
C HIS A 75 -0.51 8.02 1.01
N ILE A 76 -1.83 8.26 1.07
CA ILE A 76 -2.37 9.62 1.12
C ILE A 76 -2.08 10.21 2.50
N THR A 77 -1.34 11.33 2.53
CA THR A 77 -1.00 12.05 3.77
C THR A 77 -1.74 13.37 3.90
N SER A 78 -2.17 13.75 5.11
CA SER A 78 -2.78 15.05 5.41
C SER A 78 -1.75 16.16 5.66
N THR A 79 -0.49 15.79 5.91
CA THR A 79 0.56 16.70 6.37
C THR A 79 1.51 17.16 5.28
N PHE A 80 1.76 18.47 5.25
CA PHE A 80 2.93 19.07 4.59
C PHE A 80 4.04 19.14 5.63
N PHE A 81 5.08 18.33 5.50
CA PHE A 81 6.30 18.47 6.26
C PHE A 81 7.43 18.80 5.27
N ASP A 82 8.20 19.85 5.55
CA ASP A 82 9.11 20.47 4.56
C ASP A 82 10.51 19.84 4.46
N ASP A 83 10.88 18.83 5.26
CA ASP A 83 12.31 18.52 5.49
C ASP A 83 12.82 17.08 5.24
N HIS A 84 12.09 16.18 4.56
CA HIS A 84 12.65 14.85 4.18
C HIS A 84 12.20 14.33 2.81
N ARG A 85 13.09 13.59 2.12
CA ARG A 85 12.86 13.00 0.77
C ARG A 85 11.58 12.14 0.68
N TYR A 86 11.23 11.45 1.76
CA TYR A 86 9.99 10.67 1.89
C TYR A 86 8.74 11.55 1.72
N LEU A 87 8.75 12.77 2.25
CA LEU A 87 7.63 13.70 2.24
C LEU A 87 7.42 14.34 0.86
N LYS A 88 8.49 14.45 0.06
CA LYS A 88 8.35 14.85 -1.34
C LYS A 88 7.59 13.80 -2.15
N ALA A 89 7.85 12.51 -1.94
CA ALA A 89 7.10 11.41 -2.56
C ALA A 89 5.63 11.40 -2.11
N LEU A 90 5.37 11.62 -0.82
CA LEU A 90 3.99 11.73 -0.31
C LEU A 90 3.26 12.99 -0.81
N SER A 91 3.97 14.10 -1.03
CA SER A 91 3.35 15.31 -1.60
C SER A 91 2.88 15.12 -3.05
N ILE A 92 3.46 14.17 -3.79
CA ILE A 92 3.04 13.82 -5.14
C ILE A 92 2.03 12.67 -5.17
N SER A 93 1.89 11.87 -4.10
CA SER A 93 1.03 10.68 -4.09
C SER A 93 -0.41 11.00 -4.46
N ARG A 94 -0.97 12.09 -3.93
CA ARG A 94 -2.30 12.61 -4.35
C ARG A 94 -2.38 12.87 -5.85
N LYS A 95 -1.37 13.51 -6.45
CA LYS A 95 -1.36 13.81 -7.89
C LYS A 95 -1.24 12.53 -8.72
N LEU A 96 -0.44 11.57 -8.27
CA LEU A 96 -0.32 10.26 -8.92
C LEU A 96 -1.65 9.51 -8.85
N LEU A 97 -2.30 9.48 -7.69
CA LEU A 97 -3.60 8.82 -7.53
C LEU A 97 -4.68 9.44 -8.43
N VAL A 98 -4.72 10.78 -8.55
CA VAL A 98 -5.61 11.46 -9.52
C VAL A 98 -5.34 11.01 -10.95
N ASN A 99 -4.07 10.90 -11.36
CA ASN A 99 -3.74 10.40 -12.70
C ASN A 99 -4.14 8.94 -12.89
N VAL A 100 -3.93 8.08 -11.88
CA VAL A 100 -4.36 6.67 -11.90
C VAL A 100 -5.88 6.58 -12.07
N VAL A 101 -6.65 7.36 -11.32
CA VAL A 101 -8.13 7.41 -11.46
C VAL A 101 -8.52 7.86 -12.87
N ARG A 102 -7.82 8.86 -13.44
CA ARG A 102 -8.05 9.30 -14.82
C ARG A 102 -7.77 8.20 -15.84
N ASP A 103 -6.68 7.47 -15.68
CA ASP A 103 -6.27 6.39 -16.58
C ASP A 103 -7.23 5.21 -16.51
N ILE A 104 -7.67 4.82 -15.29
CA ILE A 104 -8.70 3.79 -15.09
C ILE A 104 -10.01 4.20 -15.78
N ASN A 105 -10.45 5.45 -15.61
CA ASN A 105 -11.67 5.96 -16.23
C ASN A 105 -11.58 6.03 -17.77
N ALA A 106 -10.37 6.20 -18.31
CA ALA A 106 -10.11 6.26 -19.75
C ALA A 106 -9.85 4.89 -20.39
N TYR A 107 -9.55 3.86 -19.59
CA TYR A 107 -9.16 2.53 -20.08
C TYR A 107 -10.24 1.91 -20.98
N ARG A 108 -9.79 1.21 -22.03
CA ARG A 108 -10.62 0.46 -22.96
C ARG A 108 -10.03 -0.94 -23.13
N PRO A 109 -10.80 -2.01 -22.87
CA PRO A 109 -12.22 -2.07 -22.47
C PRO A 109 -12.56 -1.38 -21.14
N LYS A 110 -13.84 -1.10 -20.85
CA LYS A 110 -14.22 -0.38 -19.62
C LYS A 110 -13.86 -1.21 -18.38
N VAL A 111 -13.30 -0.57 -17.36
CA VAL A 111 -13.09 -1.19 -16.03
C VAL A 111 -14.43 -1.32 -15.31
N ASP A 112 -14.73 -2.53 -14.87
CA ASP A 112 -15.97 -2.92 -14.20
C ASP A 112 -15.97 -2.58 -12.71
N PHE A 113 -14.83 -2.72 -12.04
CA PHE A 113 -14.60 -2.32 -10.65
C PHE A 113 -13.10 -2.15 -10.34
N VAL A 114 -12.78 -1.51 -9.23
CA VAL A 114 -11.41 -1.34 -8.72
C VAL A 114 -11.27 -2.03 -7.37
N VAL A 115 -10.12 -2.64 -7.13
CA VAL A 115 -9.71 -3.14 -5.80
C VAL A 115 -8.53 -2.31 -5.31
N HIS A 116 -8.60 -1.75 -4.10
CA HIS A 116 -7.44 -1.11 -3.48
C HIS A 116 -6.83 -2.03 -2.43
N LEU A 117 -5.59 -2.46 -2.58
CA LEU A 117 -4.97 -3.55 -1.82
C LEU A 117 -4.34 -3.12 -0.48
N GLY A 118 -4.88 -2.08 0.17
CA GLY A 118 -4.32 -1.54 1.42
C GLY A 118 -3.33 -0.39 1.25
N ASP A 119 -2.93 0.17 2.39
CA ASP A 119 -2.07 1.34 2.56
C ASP A 119 -2.60 2.53 1.74
N ILE A 120 -3.89 2.80 1.93
CA ILE A 120 -4.61 3.91 1.30
C ILE A 120 -4.08 5.23 1.87
N THR A 121 -3.86 5.25 3.19
CA THR A 121 -3.39 6.38 3.97
C THR A 121 -2.00 6.09 4.54
N ASP A 122 -1.28 7.14 4.95
CA ASP A 122 0.05 6.96 5.54
C ASP A 122 0.01 6.72 7.06
N PHE A 123 -0.98 7.29 7.75
CA PHE A 123 -1.12 7.17 9.21
C PHE A 123 -2.51 6.71 9.67
N GLY A 124 -3.45 6.43 8.78
CA GLY A 124 -4.79 6.00 9.17
C GLY A 124 -5.64 7.09 9.80
N THR A 125 -5.30 8.37 9.62
CA THR A 125 -6.11 9.47 10.18
C THR A 125 -7.42 9.64 9.41
N ALA A 126 -8.49 10.06 10.07
CA ALA A 126 -9.77 10.30 9.38
C ALA A 126 -9.63 11.34 8.24
N SER A 127 -8.78 12.35 8.43
CA SER A 127 -8.50 13.35 7.39
C SER A 127 -7.79 12.79 6.16
N GLU A 128 -6.94 11.78 6.32
CA GLU A 128 -6.28 11.11 5.19
C GLU A 128 -7.26 10.27 4.39
N PHE A 129 -8.11 9.52 5.10
CA PHE A 129 -9.22 8.80 4.48
C PHE A 129 -10.16 9.73 3.72
N ASP A 130 -10.52 10.89 4.28
CA ASP A 130 -11.34 11.89 3.59
C ASP A 130 -10.67 12.41 2.31
N ASN A 131 -9.34 12.61 2.33
CA ASN A 131 -8.60 13.04 1.15
C ASN A 131 -8.51 11.95 0.09
N ALA A 132 -8.26 10.70 0.49
CA ALA A 132 -8.27 9.56 -0.41
C ALA A 132 -9.66 9.38 -1.04
N LYS A 133 -10.72 9.50 -0.22
CA LYS A 133 -12.12 9.43 -0.65
C LYS A 133 -12.43 10.44 -1.75
N ARG A 134 -12.05 11.71 -1.57
CA ARG A 134 -12.29 12.77 -2.57
C ARG A 134 -11.74 12.43 -3.95
N ILE A 135 -10.59 11.75 -4.01
CA ILE A 135 -9.95 11.36 -5.27
C ILE A 135 -10.59 10.08 -5.83
N LEU A 136 -10.76 9.07 -4.97
CA LEU A 136 -11.24 7.75 -5.39
C LEU A 136 -12.74 7.73 -5.72
N ASP A 137 -13.55 8.64 -5.16
CA ASP A 137 -14.95 8.83 -5.53
C ASP A 137 -15.12 9.34 -6.98
N GLU A 138 -14.05 9.80 -7.64
CA GLU A 138 -14.07 10.15 -9.07
C GLU A 138 -14.00 8.92 -10.00
N LEU A 139 -13.76 7.72 -9.46
CA LEU A 139 -13.85 6.47 -10.23
C LEU A 139 -15.26 6.27 -10.79
N ARG A 140 -15.37 5.92 -12.08
CA ARG A 140 -16.64 5.66 -12.78
C ARG A 140 -17.14 4.23 -12.61
N CYS A 141 -16.59 3.50 -11.64
CA CYS A 141 -16.92 2.12 -11.31
C CYS A 141 -16.77 1.90 -9.80
N PRO A 142 -17.36 0.84 -9.22
CA PRO A 142 -17.27 0.55 -7.80
C PRO A 142 -15.84 0.33 -7.32
N LEU A 143 -15.55 0.76 -6.09
CA LEU A 143 -14.29 0.52 -5.39
C LEU A 143 -14.50 -0.50 -4.28
N PHE A 144 -13.61 -1.48 -4.20
CA PHE A 144 -13.52 -2.48 -3.14
C PHE A 144 -12.18 -2.34 -2.41
N PRO A 145 -12.11 -1.59 -1.30
CA PRO A 145 -10.87 -1.40 -0.58
C PRO A 145 -10.58 -2.51 0.42
N ILE A 146 -9.30 -2.83 0.55
CA ILE A 146 -8.69 -3.62 1.63
C ILE A 146 -7.98 -2.64 2.54
N VAL A 147 -7.97 -2.91 3.85
CA VAL A 147 -7.19 -2.13 4.81
C VAL A 147 -5.73 -2.58 4.80
N GLY A 148 -4.78 -1.66 4.89
CA GLY A 148 -3.37 -1.96 5.09
C GLY A 148 -2.87 -1.62 6.49
N ASN A 149 -1.61 -1.91 6.79
CA ASN A 149 -1.07 -1.67 8.12
C ASN A 149 -0.96 -0.16 8.43
N HIS A 150 -0.67 0.68 7.43
CA HIS A 150 -0.61 2.14 7.62
C HIS A 150 -1.98 2.76 7.89
N ASP A 151 -3.04 2.12 7.41
CA ASP A 151 -4.43 2.54 7.61
C ASP A 151 -4.89 2.41 9.08
N ASN A 152 -4.12 1.71 9.91
CA ASN A 152 -4.48 1.38 11.29
C ASN A 152 -3.64 2.10 12.37
N PHE A 153 -2.75 3.03 12.02
CA PHE A 153 -1.86 3.66 13.01
C PHE A 153 -2.52 4.69 13.95
N CYS A 154 -3.49 5.46 13.47
CA CYS A 154 -4.13 6.51 14.28
C CYS A 154 -5.37 6.01 15.03
N SER A 155 -5.67 6.61 16.18
CA SER A 155 -6.80 6.21 17.03
C SER A 155 -8.18 6.45 16.41
N ASP A 156 -8.29 7.34 15.42
CA ASP A 156 -9.52 7.64 14.69
C ASP A 156 -9.67 6.81 13.39
N ASN A 157 -8.78 5.84 13.15
CA ASN A 157 -8.78 4.94 11.99
C ASN A 157 -10.15 4.29 11.71
N LYS A 158 -10.83 3.75 12.72
CA LYS A 158 -12.12 3.07 12.55
C LYS A 158 -13.20 4.00 12.01
N LEU A 159 -13.21 5.25 12.48
CA LEU A 159 -14.13 6.27 11.98
C LEU A 159 -13.78 6.66 10.54
N GLY A 160 -12.49 6.86 10.26
CA GLY A 160 -11.99 7.13 8.91
C GLY A 160 -12.36 6.02 7.92
N TRP A 161 -12.07 4.77 8.27
CA TRP A 161 -12.42 3.59 7.48
C TRP A 161 -13.92 3.49 7.23
N LYS A 162 -14.75 3.63 8.28
CA LYS A 162 -16.21 3.58 8.15
C LYS A 162 -16.73 4.61 7.15
N ASN A 163 -16.22 5.84 7.21
CA ASN A 163 -16.60 6.92 6.31
C ASN A 163 -16.08 6.71 4.89
N PHE A 164 -14.88 6.13 4.75
CA PHE A 164 -14.23 5.85 3.48
C PHE A 164 -14.88 4.66 2.74
N ALA A 165 -14.89 3.49 3.36
CA ALA A 165 -15.34 2.22 2.80
C ALA A 165 -16.85 1.97 2.94
N GLY A 166 -17.55 2.83 3.69
CA GLY A 166 -18.99 2.71 3.96
C GLY A 166 -19.36 1.47 4.79
N ARG A 167 -18.41 0.93 5.57
CA ARG A 167 -18.57 -0.32 6.33
C ARG A 167 -17.70 -0.33 7.58
N ASP A 168 -18.19 -1.02 8.61
CA ASP A 168 -17.42 -1.24 9.85
C ASP A 168 -16.41 -2.38 9.72
N SER A 169 -16.75 -3.43 8.97
CA SER A 169 -15.86 -4.60 8.80
C SER A 169 -14.80 -4.36 7.73
N THR A 170 -13.56 -4.73 8.04
CA THR A 170 -12.41 -4.74 7.10
C THR A 170 -12.29 -6.05 6.33
N THR A 171 -12.90 -7.13 6.82
CA THR A 171 -13.06 -8.41 6.12
C THR A 171 -14.49 -8.55 5.62
N TYR A 172 -14.66 -8.86 4.34
CA TYR A 172 -15.99 -8.98 3.72
C TYR A 172 -15.94 -9.78 2.41
N ALA A 173 -17.10 -10.04 1.82
CA ALA A 173 -17.19 -10.64 0.49
C ALA A 173 -18.15 -9.86 -0.41
N PHE A 174 -18.02 -10.04 -1.72
CA PHE A 174 -18.94 -9.52 -2.71
C PHE A 174 -19.01 -10.44 -3.93
N ASP A 175 -20.15 -10.44 -4.61
CA ASP A 175 -20.34 -11.18 -5.85
C ASP A 175 -20.31 -10.24 -7.04
N TYR A 176 -19.65 -10.65 -8.13
CA TYR A 176 -19.63 -9.91 -9.38
C TYR A 176 -19.70 -10.87 -10.57
N LYS A 177 -20.75 -10.74 -11.40
CA LYS A 177 -21.01 -11.59 -12.58
C LYS A 177 -20.88 -13.11 -12.31
N GLY A 178 -21.34 -13.57 -11.14
CA GLY A 178 -21.30 -14.98 -10.75
C GLY A 178 -19.98 -15.45 -10.13
N PHE A 179 -18.99 -14.56 -9.97
CA PHE A 179 -17.76 -14.82 -9.25
C PHE A 179 -17.86 -14.28 -7.82
N HIS A 180 -17.41 -15.07 -6.84
CA HIS A 180 -17.40 -14.70 -5.43
C HIS A 180 -16.01 -14.21 -5.03
N PHE A 181 -15.93 -12.96 -4.55
CA PHE A 181 -14.69 -12.33 -4.10
C PHE A 181 -14.69 -12.23 -2.58
N ILE A 182 -13.58 -12.61 -1.96
CA ILE A 182 -13.38 -12.53 -0.52
C ILE A 182 -12.24 -11.54 -0.26
N VAL A 183 -12.54 -10.51 0.52
CA VAL A 183 -11.59 -9.50 1.00
C VAL A 183 -11.24 -9.85 2.43
N ILE A 184 -9.95 -10.10 2.68
CA ILE A 184 -9.43 -10.50 3.99
C ILE A 184 -8.50 -9.39 4.48
N ASP A 185 -8.73 -8.97 5.72
CA ASP A 185 -7.82 -8.09 6.46
C ASP A 185 -6.66 -8.93 7.00
N CYS A 186 -5.46 -8.69 6.47
CA CYS A 186 -4.22 -9.35 6.87
C CYS A 186 -3.30 -8.44 7.70
N THR A 187 -3.83 -7.35 8.26
CA THR A 187 -3.03 -6.44 9.06
C THR A 187 -2.57 -7.10 10.37
N PRO A 188 -1.32 -6.84 10.81
CA PRO A 188 -0.72 -7.50 11.98
C PRO A 188 -1.28 -7.03 13.33
#